data_AF-A0A960YRG9-F1
#
_entry.id   AF-A0A960YRG9-F1
#
_cell.length_a   1.000
_cell.length_b   1.000
_cell.length_c   1.000
_cell.angle_alpha   90.00
_cell.angle_beta   90.00
_cell.angle_gamma   90.00
#
_symmetry.space_group_name_H-M   'P 1'
#
loop_
_entity.id
_entity.type
_entity.pdbx_description
1 polymer ?
#
loop_
_entity_poly.entity_id
_entity_poly.type
_entity_poly.pdbx_seq_one_letter_code
_entity_poly.pdbx_strand_id
1 'polypeptide(L)'
;EIRGVLELKPPDEDDAPFLTLTYDFSKIPDSFKLSRDYHTMEYAYYKYKPMLIKAQEFTRRKMLKNALNYYRVIKSQNIPPEFKRMINRNIRDITDYLEKFLMSRSE
;
A
#
# COMPACT_ATOMS: atom_id res chain seq x y z
N GLU A 1 1.52 4.13 -40.71
CA GLU A 1 0.64 3.68 -39.60
C GLU A 1 1.47 3.04 -38.50
N ILE A 2 1.15 3.34 -37.24
CA ILE A 2 1.95 3.00 -36.06
C ILE A 2 1.57 1.60 -35.56
N ARG A 3 2.53 0.68 -35.74
CA ARG A 3 3.05 -0.37 -34.84
C ARG A 3 2.19 -0.87 -33.66
N GLY A 4 2.05 -2.20 -33.65
CA GLY A 4 2.38 -3.01 -32.48
C GLY A 4 1.24 -3.25 -31.49
N VAL A 5 0.49 -4.33 -31.70
CA VAL A 5 -0.36 -4.92 -30.67
C VAL A 5 0.58 -5.34 -29.53
N LEU A 6 0.49 -4.65 -28.40
CA LEU A 6 1.21 -5.00 -27.18
C LEU A 6 0.55 -6.26 -26.63
N GLU A 7 0.96 -7.43 -27.10
CA GLU A 7 0.57 -8.69 -26.48
C GLU A 7 1.15 -8.70 -25.06
N LEU A 8 0.26 -8.54 -24.08
CA LEU A 8 0.59 -8.67 -22.67
C LEU A 8 0.97 -10.13 -22.45
N LYS A 9 2.29 -10.39 -22.38
CA LYS A 9 2.82 -11.68 -21.94
C LYS A 9 2.10 -12.07 -20.64
N PRO A 10 1.54 -13.29 -20.51
CA PRO A 10 0.99 -13.73 -19.24
C PRO A 10 2.11 -13.60 -18.19
N PRO A 11 1.79 -13.10 -16.98
CA PRO A 11 2.81 -12.89 -15.96
C PRO A 11 3.54 -14.21 -15.75
N ASP A 12 4.85 -14.23 -15.99
CA ASP A 12 5.68 -15.36 -15.60
C ASP A 12 5.39 -15.62 -14.12
N GLU A 13 5.03 -16.85 -13.77
CA GLU A 13 4.73 -17.31 -12.42
C GLU A 13 5.98 -17.17 -11.53
N ASP A 14 6.28 -15.95 -11.13
CA ASP A 14 7.21 -15.68 -10.04
C ASP A 14 6.44 -15.98 -8.76
N ASP A 15 6.63 -17.20 -8.25
CA ASP A 15 6.16 -17.85 -7.00
C ASP A 15 6.36 -17.02 -5.71
N ALA A 16 6.65 -15.73 -5.82
CA ALA A 16 6.62 -14.82 -4.70
C ALA A 16 5.14 -14.65 -4.26
N PRO A 17 4.76 -15.09 -3.04
CA PRO A 17 3.39 -14.99 -2.57
C PRO A 17 2.94 -13.53 -2.66
N PHE A 18 1.70 -13.32 -3.12
CA PHE A 18 1.14 -11.99 -3.24
C PHE A 18 1.18 -11.30 -1.87
N LEU A 19 1.89 -10.17 -1.78
CA LEU A 19 1.93 -9.40 -0.54
C LEU A 19 0.54 -8.83 -0.28
N THR A 20 -0.13 -9.37 0.74
CA THR A 20 -1.36 -8.80 1.28
C THR A 20 -1.01 -7.83 2.39
N LEU A 21 -1.45 -6.59 2.25
CA LEU A 21 -1.27 -5.58 3.30
C LEU A 21 -2.33 -5.74 4.39
N THR A 22 -1.95 -5.49 5.64
CA THR A 22 -2.86 -5.57 6.80
C THR A 22 -4.06 -4.64 6.63
N TYR A 23 -3.83 -3.40 6.19
CA TYR A 23 -4.89 -2.43 6.00
C TYR A 23 -5.18 -2.18 4.52
N ASP A 24 -6.45 -2.39 4.15
CA ASP A 24 -6.99 -1.96 2.88
C ASP A 24 -7.63 -0.58 2.98
N PHE A 25 -7.09 0.40 2.23
CA PHE A 25 -7.62 1.76 2.17
C PHE A 25 -8.65 1.96 1.04
N SER A 26 -9.13 0.89 0.41
CA SER A 26 -10.26 0.94 -0.53
C SER A 26 -11.56 1.39 0.15
N LYS A 27 -11.68 1.13 1.46
CA LYS A 27 -12.82 1.46 2.32
C LYS A 27 -12.33 2.04 3.64
N ILE A 28 -13.17 2.85 4.28
CA ILE A 28 -12.93 3.29 5.66
C ILE A 28 -13.12 2.07 6.58
N PRO A 29 -12.14 1.72 7.44
CA PRO A 29 -12.29 0.64 8.41
C PRO A 29 -13.51 0.86 9.31
N ASP A 30 -14.28 -0.19 9.60
CA ASP A 30 -15.48 -0.07 10.45
C ASP A 30 -15.13 0.39 11.87
N SER A 31 -13.94 0.04 12.37
CA SER A 31 -13.42 0.55 13.65
C SER A 31 -13.28 2.07 13.70
N PHE A 32 -13.22 2.74 12.54
CA PHE A 32 -13.13 4.20 12.47
C PHE A 32 -14.49 4.86 12.67
N LYS A 33 -15.58 4.20 12.24
CA LYS A 33 -16.95 4.73 12.33
C LYS A 33 -17.42 4.96 13.77
N LEU A 34 -16.85 4.22 14.72
CA LEU A 34 -17.18 4.31 16.14
C LEU A 34 -16.26 5.27 16.92
N SER A 35 -15.27 5.87 16.25
CA SER A 35 -14.35 6.81 16.88
C SER A 35 -15.01 8.15 17.17
N ARG A 36 -14.71 8.74 18.34
CA ARG A 36 -15.11 10.13 18.67
C ARG A 36 -14.57 11.14 17.64
N ASP A 37 -13.44 10.82 17.01
CA ASP A 37 -12.76 11.67 16.03
C ASP A 37 -13.11 11.31 14.58
N TYR A 38 -14.25 10.62 14.35
CA TYR A 38 -14.68 10.12 13.04
C TYR A 38 -14.56 11.16 11.92
N HIS A 39 -15.06 12.38 12.14
CA HIS A 39 -15.10 13.43 11.10
C HIS A 39 -13.69 13.88 10.68
N THR A 40 -12.78 14.01 11.64
CA THR A 40 -11.37 14.34 11.38
C THR A 40 -10.68 13.21 10.62
N MET A 41 -10.99 11.97 10.97
CA MET A 41 -10.44 10.78 10.30
C MET A 41 -10.99 10.60 8.90
N GLU A 42 -12.29 10.84 8.70
CA GLU A 42 -12.97 10.79 7.41
C GLU A 42 -12.40 11.85 6.46
N TYR A 43 -12.25 13.09 6.94
CA TYR A 43 -11.60 14.15 6.18
C TYR A 43 -10.18 13.75 5.75
N ALA A 44 -9.36 13.25 6.68
CA ALA A 44 -8.00 12.80 6.37
C ALA A 44 -8.01 11.64 5.36
N TYR A 45 -8.91 10.67 5.53
CA TYR A 45 -9.08 9.57 4.60
C TYR A 45 -9.35 10.08 3.18
N TYR A 46 -10.37 10.92 2.98
CA TYR A 46 -10.70 11.42 1.64
C TYR A 46 -9.59 12.28 1.04
N LYS A 47 -8.92 13.10 1.87
CA LYS A 47 -7.77 13.92 1.44
C LYS A 47 -6.62 13.07 0.89
N TYR A 48 -6.28 11.97 1.55
CA TYR A 48 -5.12 11.13 1.18
C TYR A 48 -5.47 9.86 0.39
N LYS A 49 -6.77 9.56 0.20
CA LYS A 49 -7.26 8.37 -0.50
C LYS A 49 -6.57 8.13 -1.85
N PRO A 50 -6.45 9.12 -2.77
CA PRO A 50 -5.82 8.88 -4.07
C PRO A 50 -4.37 8.37 -3.95
N MET A 51 -3.61 8.91 -2.99
CA MET A 51 -2.21 8.51 -2.77
C MET A 51 -2.12 7.13 -2.11
N LEU A 52 -3.04 6.80 -1.21
CA LEU A 52 -3.11 5.48 -0.58
C LEU A 52 -3.48 4.38 -1.57
N ILE A 53 -4.49 4.62 -2.42
CA ILE A 53 -4.87 3.68 -3.48
C ILE A 53 -3.68 3.46 -4.43
N LYS A 54 -2.97 4.52 -4.79
CA LYS A 54 -1.78 4.42 -5.64
C LYS A 54 -0.65 3.62 -4.98
N ALA A 55 -0.45 3.77 -3.66
CA ALA A 55 0.49 2.95 -2.90
C ALA A 55 0.11 1.46 -2.94
N GLN A 56 -1.17 1.14 -2.75
CA GLN A 56 -1.68 -0.23 -2.81
C GLN A 56 -1.57 -0.83 -4.21
N GLU A 57 -1.80 -0.03 -5.25
CA GLU A 57 -1.61 -0.45 -6.63
C GLU A 57 -0.14 -0.81 -6.91
N PHE A 58 0.81 0.01 -6.43
CA PHE A 58 2.22 -0.33 -6.51
C PHE A 58 2.55 -1.63 -5.78
N THR A 59 1.94 -1.88 -4.61
CA THR A 59 2.11 -3.16 -3.91
C THR A 59 1.62 -4.34 -4.75
N ARG A 60 0.43 -4.25 -5.35
CA ARG A 60 -0.13 -5.31 -6.22
C ARG A 60 0.73 -5.58 -7.45
N ARG A 61 1.37 -4.54 -7.99
CA ARG A 61 2.30 -4.63 -9.14
C ARG A 61 3.72 -5.06 -8.74
N LYS A 62 3.94 -5.52 -7.50
CA LYS A 62 5.26 -5.88 -6.93
C LYS A 62 6.28 -4.72 -6.93
N MET A 63 5.83 -3.47 -7.09
CA MET A 63 6.66 -2.25 -7.08
C MET A 63 6.86 -1.70 -5.66
N LEU A 64 7.42 -2.52 -4.77
CA LEU A 64 7.40 -2.29 -3.32
C LEU A 64 8.15 -1.01 -2.87
N LYS A 65 9.23 -0.63 -3.54
CA LYS A 65 9.95 0.63 -3.26
C LYS A 65 9.08 1.86 -3.51
N ASN A 66 8.29 1.84 -4.59
CA ASN A 66 7.36 2.92 -4.92
C ASN A 66 6.21 2.98 -3.90
N ALA A 67 5.65 1.82 -3.54
CA ALA A 67 4.63 1.74 -2.49
C ALA A 67 5.13 2.34 -1.16
N LEU A 68 6.35 1.98 -0.74
CA LEU A 68 6.99 2.53 0.47
C LEU A 68 7.17 4.05 0.39
N ASN A 69 7.58 4.59 -0.76
CA ASN A 69 7.74 6.03 -0.93
C ASN A 69 6.41 6.77 -0.70
N TYR A 70 5.33 6.31 -1.34
CA TYR A 70 4.01 6.91 -1.15
C TYR A 70 3.55 6.85 0.31
N TYR A 71 3.67 5.69 0.96
CA TYR A 71 3.30 5.58 2.37
C TYR A 71 4.14 6.50 3.28
N ARG A 72 5.45 6.63 3.03
CA ARG A 72 6.33 7.52 3.80
C ARG A 72 5.98 9.00 3.61
N VAL A 73 5.67 9.42 2.38
CA VAL A 73 5.24 10.79 2.06
C VAL A 73 3.93 11.15 2.77
N ILE A 74 2.96 10.23 2.81
CA ILE A 74 1.69 10.46 3.54
C ILE A 74 1.93 10.50 5.05
N LYS A 75 2.76 9.58 5.57
CA LYS A 75 3.13 9.52 7.00
C LYS A 75 3.80 10.79 7.51
N SER A 76 4.55 11.50 6.66
CA SER A 76 5.22 12.76 7.02
C SER A 76 4.28 13.96 7.03
N GLN A 77 3.04 13.81 6.53
CA GLN A 77 2.03 14.86 6.62
C GLN A 77 1.44 14.93 8.03
N ASN A 78 0.76 16.04 8.32
CA ASN A 78 -0.07 16.15 9.51
C ASN A 78 -1.35 15.30 9.31
N ILE A 79 -1.29 14.04 9.73
CA ILE A 79 -2.39 13.07 9.68
C ILE A 79 -2.79 12.62 11.10
N PRO A 80 -4.06 12.19 11.31
CA PRO A 80 -4.49 11.64 12.58
C PRO A 80 -3.59 10.48 13.05
N PRO A 81 -3.34 10.33 14.37
CA PRO A 81 -2.49 9.27 14.91
C PRO A 81 -2.90 7.87 14.49
N GLU A 82 -4.19 7.56 14.51
CA GLU A 82 -4.78 6.28 14.09
C GLU A 82 -4.44 5.96 12.63
N PHE A 83 -4.55 6.97 11.76
CA PHE A 83 -4.20 6.84 10.35
C PHE A 83 -2.71 6.57 10.17
N LYS A 84 -1.87 7.25 10.96
CA LYS A 84 -0.43 7.02 10.99
C LYS A 84 -0.07 5.61 11.44
N ARG A 85 -0.80 5.04 12.41
CA ARG A 85 -0.63 3.64 12.86
C ARG A 85 -0.92 2.65 11.73
N MET A 86 -2.01 2.85 10.97
CA MET A 86 -2.33 1.99 9.82
C MET A 86 -1.25 2.04 8.74
N ILE A 87 -0.81 3.24 8.36
CA ILE A 87 0.23 3.41 7.34
C ILE A 87 1.54 2.77 7.82
N ASN A 88 1.91 2.94 9.08
CA ASN A 88 3.08 2.28 9.66
C ASN A 88 2.98 0.75 9.59
N ARG A 89 1.79 0.19 9.80
CA ARG A 89 1.58 -1.25 9.70
C ARG A 89 1.79 -1.75 8.27
N ASN A 90 1.22 -1.08 7.27
CA ASN A 90 1.45 -1.45 5.86
C ASN A 90 2.92 -1.26 5.43
N ILE A 91 3.59 -0.22 5.92
CA ILE A 91 5.05 -0.06 5.70
C ILE A 91 5.79 -1.29 6.25
N ARG A 92 5.43 -1.73 7.47
CA ARG A 92 6.03 -2.90 8.10
C ARG A 92 5.77 -4.19 7.31
N ASP A 93 4.54 -4.39 6.85
CA ASP A 93 4.21 -5.57 6.04
C ASP A 93 5.09 -5.63 4.76
N ILE A 94 5.32 -4.48 4.12
CA ILE A 94 6.20 -4.40 2.94
C ILE A 94 7.67 -4.62 3.30
N THR A 95 8.17 -4.03 4.39
CA THR A 95 9.57 -4.21 4.80
C THR A 95 9.85 -5.65 5.22
N ASP A 96 8.98 -6.25 6.03
CA ASP A 96 9.12 -7.62 6.51
C ASP A 96 9.07 -8.62 5.33
N TYR A 97 8.24 -8.35 4.33
CA TYR A 97 8.20 -9.14 3.09
C TYR A 97 9.50 -9.01 2.28
N LEU A 98 10.01 -7.80 2.09
CA LEU A 98 11.26 -7.56 1.38
C LEU A 98 12.44 -8.24 2.07
N GLU A 99 12.52 -8.16 3.41
CA GLU A 99 13.56 -8.81 4.20
C GLU A 99 13.51 -10.33 4.03
N LYS A 100 12.34 -10.95 4.18
CA LYS A 100 12.17 -12.41 3.98
C LYS A 100 12.53 -12.84 2.56
N PHE A 101 12.09 -12.09 1.55
CA PHE A 101 12.37 -12.39 0.14
C PHE A 101 13.86 -12.25 -0.19
N LEU A 102 14.57 -11.29 0.41
CA LEU A 102 16.01 -11.15 0.24
C LEU A 102 16.76 -12.30 0.92
N MET A 103 16.36 -12.68 2.14
CA MET A 103 16.96 -13.79 2.89
C MET A 103 16.76 -15.13 2.18
N SER A 104 15.59 -15.37 1.57
CA SER A 104 15.32 -16.61 0.84
C SER A 104 16.06 -16.74 -0.50
N ARG A 105 16.68 -15.67 -1.01
CA ARG A 105 17.49 -15.70 -2.25
C ARG A 105 18.99 -15.80 -2.00
N SER A 106 19.41 -15.72 -0.73
CA SER A 106 20.81 -15.82 -0.31
C SER A 106 21.20 -17.23 0.18
N GLU A 107 20.26 -18.17 0.20
CA GLU A 107 20.49 -19.62 0.40
C GLU A 107 20.51 -20.34 -0.96
#